data_AF-A0A8T3T8N3-F1
#
_entry.id   AF-A0A8T3T8N3-F1
#
_cell.length_a   1.000
_cell.length_b   1.000
_cell.length_c   1.000
_cell.angle_alpha   90.00
_cell.angle_beta   90.00
_cell.angle_gamma   90.00
#
_symmetry.space_group_name_H-M   'P 1'
#
loop_
_entity.id
_entity.type
_entity.pdbx_description
1 polymer ?
#
loop_
_entity_poly.entity_id
_entity_poly.type
_entity_poly.pdbx_seq_one_letter_code
_entity_poly.pdbx_strand_id
1 'polypeptide(L)'
;MSAGPAHLTPELIAERQGSGRFLDRGAIFAGWVGLGMGLVIAIAFELIVAIQPLVFLLALPAGALIGAYANVRSERWRPRGRVLTNSAYAGLVTGVGLALLYVAIRLLFIYADSGYRVDSQGGQLACSPGPGCTYERYLAAGRGPELTASGVSDAASFESFVLGEHLAGGLTLIALSTGGALMAGGLRAGRTPPAGQSAARSEDRYPVRDPAEA
;
A
#
# COMPACT_ATOMS: atom_id res chain seq x y z
N MET A 1 -32.99 -48.95 -9.97
CA MET A 1 -32.41 -48.01 -10.95
C MET A 1 -31.24 -47.30 -10.27
N SER A 2 -30.02 -47.67 -10.63
CA SER A 2 -28.79 -47.11 -10.04
C SER A 2 -28.43 -45.84 -10.80
N ALA A 3 -28.40 -44.69 -10.14
CA ALA A 3 -27.90 -43.46 -10.74
C ALA A 3 -26.39 -43.60 -10.96
N GLY A 4 -25.95 -43.58 -12.22
CA GLY A 4 -24.53 -43.63 -12.58
C GLY A 4 -23.79 -42.36 -12.14
N PRO A 5 -22.47 -42.42 -11.97
CA PRO A 5 -21.66 -41.29 -11.51
C PRO A 5 -21.77 -40.14 -12.51
N ALA A 6 -22.18 -38.96 -12.03
CA ALA A 6 -22.30 -37.75 -12.83
C ALA A 6 -20.93 -37.37 -13.41
N HIS A 7 -20.78 -37.51 -14.73
CA HIS A 7 -19.66 -36.94 -15.46
C HIS A 7 -19.72 -35.42 -15.35
N LEU A 8 -18.84 -34.84 -14.54
CA LEU A 8 -18.64 -33.39 -14.52
C LEU A 8 -18.13 -32.95 -15.90
N THR A 9 -18.89 -32.11 -16.58
CA THR A 9 -18.52 -31.58 -17.89
C THR A 9 -17.28 -30.69 -17.78
N PRO A 10 -16.45 -30.58 -18.84
CA PRO A 10 -15.28 -29.70 -18.86
C PRO A 10 -15.61 -28.23 -18.51
N GLU A 11 -16.82 -27.77 -18.84
CA GLU A 11 -17.33 -26.44 -18.48
C GLU A 11 -17.48 -26.26 -16.97
N LEU A 12 -18.04 -27.24 -16.26
CA LEU A 12 -18.16 -27.20 -14.79
C LEU A 12 -16.79 -27.22 -14.11
N ILE A 13 -15.80 -27.87 -14.73
CA ILE A 13 -14.40 -27.87 -14.25
C ILE A 13 -13.76 -26.48 -14.49
N ALA A 14 -14.00 -25.86 -15.64
CA ALA A 14 -13.53 -24.51 -15.97
C ALA A 14 -14.17 -23.42 -15.08
N GLU A 15 -15.47 -23.53 -14.77
CA GLU A 15 -16.16 -22.69 -13.78
C GLU A 15 -15.55 -22.86 -12.37
N ARG A 16 -15.23 -24.09 -11.99
CA ARG A 16 -14.54 -24.37 -10.71
C ARG A 16 -13.13 -23.80 -10.69
N GLN A 17 -12.44 -23.74 -11.82
CA GLN A 17 -11.13 -23.08 -11.95
C GLN A 17 -11.22 -21.55 -11.86
N GLY A 18 -12.35 -20.93 -12.23
CA GLY A 18 -12.64 -19.52 -11.92
C GLY A 18 -12.82 -19.23 -10.41
N SER A 19 -13.23 -20.25 -9.65
CA SER A 19 -13.40 -20.19 -8.18
C SER A 19 -12.10 -20.31 -7.39
N GLY A 20 -10.97 -20.64 -8.02
CA GLY A 20 -9.68 -20.90 -7.35
C GLY A 20 -8.83 -19.66 -7.06
N ARG A 21 -9.19 -18.48 -7.58
CA ARG A 21 -8.39 -17.26 -7.37
C ARG A 21 -8.62 -16.67 -5.98
N PHE A 22 -7.52 -16.46 -5.24
CA PHE A 22 -7.54 -15.81 -3.94
C PHE A 22 -7.88 -14.30 -4.04
N LEU A 23 -7.61 -13.70 -5.21
CA LEU A 23 -7.81 -12.27 -5.49
C LEU A 23 -8.70 -12.04 -6.72
N ASP A 24 -9.65 -11.11 -6.58
CA ASP A 24 -10.50 -10.65 -7.68
C ASP A 24 -9.73 -9.73 -8.64
N ARG A 25 -10.07 -9.75 -9.94
CA ARG A 25 -9.46 -8.85 -10.94
C ARG A 25 -9.67 -7.38 -10.60
N GLY A 26 -10.82 -7.03 -10.00
CA GLY A 26 -11.12 -5.67 -9.55
C GLY A 26 -10.16 -5.19 -8.45
N ALA A 27 -9.75 -6.08 -7.55
CA ALA A 27 -8.77 -5.77 -6.51
C ALA A 27 -7.36 -5.56 -7.08
N ILE A 28 -6.97 -6.33 -8.11
CA ILE A 28 -5.69 -6.14 -8.83
C ILE A 28 -5.66 -4.75 -9.49
N PHE A 29 -6.75 -4.39 -10.19
CA PHE A 29 -6.88 -3.06 -10.80
C PHE A 29 -6.83 -1.94 -9.75
N ALA A 30 -7.54 -2.11 -8.63
CA ALA A 30 -7.49 -1.17 -7.52
C ALA A 30 -6.08 -1.01 -6.95
N GLY A 31 -5.28 -2.08 -6.88
CA GLY A 31 -3.87 -2.00 -6.49
C GLY A 31 -3.07 -1.04 -7.38
N TRP A 32 -3.23 -1.11 -8.70
CA TRP A 32 -2.55 -0.20 -9.63
C TRP A 32 -3.00 1.25 -9.50
N VAL A 33 -4.30 1.49 -9.30
CA VAL A 33 -4.84 2.83 -9.00
C VAL A 33 -4.25 3.35 -7.70
N GLY A 34 -4.20 2.51 -6.67
CA GLY A 34 -3.60 2.83 -5.37
C GLY A 34 -2.12 3.19 -5.48
N LEU A 35 -1.35 2.47 -6.30
CA LEU A 35 0.05 2.80 -6.59
C LEU A 35 0.20 4.17 -7.26
N GLY A 36 -0.64 4.49 -8.25
CA GLY A 36 -0.66 5.81 -8.89
C GLY A 36 -1.00 6.94 -7.92
N MET A 37 -1.99 6.72 -7.06
CA MET A 37 -2.33 7.66 -5.98
C MET A 37 -1.16 7.85 -5.01
N GLY A 38 -0.52 6.76 -4.59
CA GLY A 38 0.65 6.78 -3.72
C GLY A 38 1.80 7.58 -4.30
N LEU A 39 2.04 7.45 -5.62
CA LEU A 39 3.03 8.26 -6.34
C LEU A 39 2.77 9.75 -6.23
N VAL A 40 1.52 10.18 -6.50
CA VAL A 40 1.15 11.60 -6.42
C VAL A 40 1.30 12.14 -5.00
N ILE A 41 0.86 11.37 -3.99
CA ILE A 41 1.00 11.74 -2.57
C ILE A 41 2.49 11.89 -2.21
N ALA A 42 3.31 10.90 -2.54
CA ALA A 42 4.73 10.93 -2.20
C ALA A 42 5.43 12.14 -2.84
N ILE A 43 5.24 12.39 -4.13
CA ILE A 43 5.86 13.54 -4.80
C ILE A 43 5.38 14.87 -4.18
N ALA A 44 4.08 15.00 -3.89
CA ALA A 44 3.52 16.23 -3.35
C ALA A 44 4.00 16.57 -1.94
N PHE A 45 4.22 15.57 -1.08
CA PHE A 45 4.50 15.79 0.35
C PHE A 45 5.95 15.49 0.77
N GLU A 46 6.68 14.61 0.06
CA GLU A 46 8.05 14.22 0.45
C GLU A 46 9.12 15.22 0.00
N LEU A 47 8.85 16.02 -1.04
CA LEU A 47 9.78 17.04 -1.51
C LEU A 47 9.86 18.26 -0.58
N ILE A 48 8.93 18.40 0.37
CA ILE A 48 8.87 19.50 1.32
C ILE A 48 8.96 18.93 2.75
N VAL A 49 10.13 19.03 3.35
CA VAL A 49 10.44 18.43 4.67
C VAL A 49 9.43 18.83 5.75
N ALA A 50 8.95 20.09 5.74
CA ALA A 50 8.02 20.60 6.75
C ALA A 50 6.64 19.93 6.76
N ILE A 51 6.17 19.40 5.61
CA ILE A 51 4.84 18.79 5.47
C ILE A 51 4.91 17.27 5.36
N GLN A 52 6.10 16.70 5.41
CA GLN A 52 6.32 15.26 5.32
C GLN A 52 5.48 14.43 6.29
N PRO A 53 5.21 14.83 7.56
CA PRO A 53 4.33 14.06 8.44
C PRO A 53 2.93 13.80 7.88
N LEU A 54 2.46 14.64 6.93
CA LEU A 54 1.17 14.45 6.28
C LEU A 54 1.08 13.13 5.49
N VAL A 55 2.19 12.58 4.97
CA VAL A 55 2.16 11.29 4.27
C VAL A 55 1.62 10.18 5.17
N PHE A 56 2.02 10.18 6.46
CA PHE A 56 1.60 9.19 7.44
C PHE A 56 0.12 9.37 7.79
N LEU A 57 -0.32 10.62 7.97
CA LEU A 57 -1.72 10.93 8.23
C LEU A 57 -2.62 10.52 7.06
N LEU A 58 -2.14 10.68 5.82
CA LEU A 58 -2.88 10.35 4.60
C LEU A 58 -2.80 8.87 4.23
N ALA A 59 -1.80 8.12 4.68
CA ALA A 59 -1.66 6.70 4.38
C ALA A 59 -2.87 5.88 4.84
N LEU A 60 -3.39 6.16 6.04
CA LEU A 60 -4.58 5.49 6.59
C LEU A 60 -5.85 5.74 5.76
N PRO A 61 -6.30 6.99 5.50
CA PRO A 61 -7.47 7.26 4.67
C PRO A 61 -7.28 6.84 3.21
N ALA A 62 -6.06 6.96 2.65
CA ALA A 62 -5.75 6.44 1.31
C ALA A 62 -5.96 4.92 1.24
N GLY A 63 -5.47 4.20 2.25
CA GLY A 63 -5.72 2.78 2.43
C GLY A 63 -7.21 2.44 2.51
N ALA A 64 -7.97 3.16 3.34
CA ALA A 64 -9.40 2.96 3.48
C ALA A 64 -10.15 3.19 2.16
N LEU A 65 -9.80 4.25 1.43
CA LEU A 65 -10.37 4.57 0.13
C LEU A 65 -10.11 3.44 -0.87
N ILE A 66 -8.88 2.97 -0.99
CA ILE A 66 -8.54 1.94 -1.97
C ILE A 66 -9.09 0.56 -1.59
N GLY A 67 -9.15 0.24 -0.29
CA GLY A 67 -9.80 -0.96 0.20
C GLY A 67 -11.31 -0.99 -0.06
N ALA A 68 -11.97 0.16 0.04
CA ALA A 68 -13.38 0.31 -0.36
C ALA A 68 -13.53 0.19 -1.89
N TYR A 69 -12.70 0.90 -2.65
CA TYR A 69 -12.68 0.88 -4.10
C TYR A 69 -12.49 -0.53 -4.68
N ALA A 70 -11.55 -1.31 -4.12
CA ALA A 70 -11.29 -2.69 -4.53
C ALA A 70 -12.54 -3.58 -4.46
N ASN A 71 -13.34 -3.44 -3.41
CA ASN A 71 -14.54 -4.25 -3.23
C ASN A 71 -15.74 -3.73 -4.01
N VAL A 72 -15.83 -2.42 -4.24
CA VAL A 72 -16.82 -1.86 -5.18
C VAL A 72 -16.51 -2.35 -6.59
N ARG A 73 -15.26 -2.26 -7.01
CA ARG A 73 -14.82 -2.69 -8.34
C ARG A 73 -14.91 -4.20 -8.56
N SER A 74 -14.81 -4.99 -7.50
CA SER A 74 -14.98 -6.44 -7.55
C SER A 74 -16.42 -6.89 -7.30
N GLU A 75 -17.36 -5.94 -7.15
CA GLU A 75 -18.77 -6.18 -6.79
C GLU A 75 -18.92 -7.14 -5.60
N ARG A 76 -18.01 -6.99 -4.63
CA ARG A 76 -17.80 -7.99 -3.59
C ARG A 76 -18.39 -7.54 -2.26
N TRP A 77 -19.27 -8.39 -1.72
CA TRP A 77 -19.86 -8.27 -0.38
C TRP A 77 -19.69 -9.53 0.46
N ARG A 78 -19.57 -10.68 -0.20
CA ARG A 78 -19.42 -12.02 0.39
C ARG A 78 -18.56 -12.89 -0.54
N PRO A 79 -17.89 -13.93 -0.02
CA PRO A 79 -17.70 -14.24 1.40
C PRO A 79 -16.79 -13.22 2.11
N ARG A 80 -16.90 -13.07 3.44
CA ARG A 80 -16.16 -12.05 4.22
C ARG A 80 -14.64 -12.16 4.04
N GLY A 81 -14.11 -13.38 4.01
CA GLY A 81 -12.68 -13.60 3.77
C GLY A 81 -12.19 -12.99 2.45
N ARG A 82 -12.97 -13.11 1.36
CA ARG A 82 -12.60 -12.54 0.05
C ARG A 82 -12.65 -11.01 0.04
N VAL A 83 -13.61 -10.41 0.75
CA VAL A 83 -13.68 -8.95 0.93
C VAL A 83 -12.43 -8.44 1.65
N LEU A 84 -12.02 -9.12 2.72
CA LEU A 84 -10.82 -8.75 3.49
C LEU A 84 -9.54 -8.97 2.67
N THR A 85 -9.40 -10.08 1.95
CA THR A 85 -8.25 -10.34 1.08
C THR A 85 -8.10 -9.28 -0.01
N ASN A 86 -9.20 -8.92 -0.69
CA ASN A 86 -9.17 -7.87 -1.71
C ASN A 86 -8.75 -6.52 -1.13
N SER A 87 -9.29 -6.15 0.03
CA SER A 87 -8.91 -4.92 0.73
C SER A 87 -7.45 -4.95 1.16
N ALA A 88 -7.00 -6.03 1.80
CA ALA A 88 -5.63 -6.20 2.26
C ALA A 88 -4.65 -6.06 1.10
N TYR A 89 -4.92 -6.71 -0.04
CA TYR A 89 -4.09 -6.62 -1.23
C TYR A 89 -4.00 -5.19 -1.77
N ALA A 90 -5.14 -4.51 -1.95
CA ALA A 90 -5.15 -3.15 -2.49
C ALA A 90 -4.42 -2.15 -1.55
N GLY A 91 -4.63 -2.28 -0.24
CA GLY A 91 -3.92 -1.51 0.77
C GLY A 91 -2.42 -1.81 0.81
N LEU A 92 -2.03 -3.09 0.73
CA LEU A 92 -0.64 -3.51 0.72
C LEU A 92 0.11 -2.97 -0.49
N VAL A 93 -0.44 -3.09 -1.70
CA VAL A 93 0.19 -2.56 -2.93
C VAL A 93 0.37 -1.04 -2.83
N THR A 94 -0.65 -0.34 -2.33
CA THR A 94 -0.59 1.12 -2.11
C THR A 94 0.48 1.49 -1.08
N GLY A 95 0.48 0.81 0.07
CA GLY A 95 1.44 1.01 1.15
C GLY A 95 2.88 0.71 0.74
N VAL A 96 3.12 -0.36 -0.03
CA VAL A 96 4.44 -0.69 -0.57
C VAL A 96 4.89 0.38 -1.56
N GLY A 97 4.01 0.85 -2.45
CA GLY A 97 4.31 1.95 -3.36
C GLY A 97 4.73 3.23 -2.62
N LEU A 98 3.95 3.61 -1.60
CA LEU A 98 4.27 4.74 -0.73
C LEU A 98 5.61 4.55 0.00
N ALA A 99 5.84 3.38 0.59
CA ALA A 99 7.06 3.08 1.33
C ALA A 99 8.32 3.14 0.44
N LEU A 100 8.25 2.56 -0.76
CA LEU A 100 9.37 2.59 -1.70
C LEU A 100 9.70 4.02 -2.13
N LEU A 101 8.70 4.83 -2.44
CA LEU A 101 8.91 6.22 -2.83
C LEU A 101 9.42 7.07 -1.66
N TYR A 102 8.84 6.89 -0.47
CA TYR A 102 9.30 7.55 0.75
C TYR A 102 10.78 7.27 1.03
N VAL A 103 11.18 6.00 1.00
CA VAL A 103 12.58 5.61 1.20
C VAL A 103 13.45 6.16 0.07
N ALA A 104 13.06 5.97 -1.20
CA ALA A 104 13.86 6.39 -2.35
C ALA A 104 14.11 7.90 -2.39
N ILE A 105 13.08 8.72 -2.15
CA ILE A 105 13.21 10.19 -2.14
C ILE A 105 14.13 10.63 -1.00
N ARG A 106 14.01 10.03 0.19
CA ARG A 106 14.88 10.37 1.31
C ARG A 106 16.33 9.97 1.08
N LEU A 107 16.55 8.75 0.58
CA LEU A 107 17.89 8.30 0.22
C LEU A 107 18.49 9.18 -0.89
N LEU A 108 17.69 9.65 -1.85
CA LEU A 108 18.17 10.62 -2.84
C LEU A 108 18.75 11.86 -2.16
N PHE A 109 18.06 12.46 -1.18
CA PHE A 109 18.57 13.65 -0.49
C PHE A 109 19.83 13.41 0.33
N ILE A 110 19.99 12.21 0.89
CA ILE A 110 21.17 11.84 1.70
C ILE A 110 22.36 11.50 0.82
N TYR A 111 22.15 10.66 -0.20
CA TYR A 111 23.23 10.22 -1.10
C TYR A 111 23.63 11.30 -2.11
N ALA A 112 22.73 12.21 -2.47
CA ALA A 112 23.05 13.36 -3.31
C ALA A 112 23.45 14.61 -2.51
N ASP A 113 23.65 14.49 -1.19
CA ASP A 113 24.03 15.62 -0.37
C ASP A 113 25.43 16.11 -0.72
N SER A 114 25.51 17.30 -1.34
CA SER A 114 26.78 17.92 -1.72
C SER A 114 27.44 18.73 -0.60
N GLY A 115 26.81 18.85 0.57
CA GLY A 115 27.30 19.73 1.65
C GLY A 115 27.01 21.22 1.43
N TYR A 116 26.27 21.57 0.37
CA TYR A 116 25.87 22.95 0.10
C TYR A 116 25.01 23.52 1.24
N ARG A 117 25.36 24.73 1.69
CA ARG A 117 24.60 25.53 2.65
C ARG A 117 24.73 26.99 2.24
N VAL A 118 23.72 27.79 2.54
CA VAL A 118 23.79 29.24 2.38
C VAL A 118 24.80 29.85 3.37
N ASP A 119 25.35 31.02 3.05
CA ASP A 119 26.38 31.68 3.86
C ASP A 119 25.92 31.97 5.29
N SER A 120 24.63 32.30 5.48
CA SER A 120 24.04 32.50 6.82
C SER A 120 24.05 31.24 7.69
N GLN A 121 24.23 30.08 7.07
CA GLN A 121 24.38 28.79 7.74
C GLN A 121 25.84 28.32 7.73
N GLY A 122 26.83 29.15 7.42
CA GLY A 122 28.25 28.77 7.45
C GLY A 122 28.84 28.27 6.13
N GLY A 123 28.09 28.37 5.02
CA GLY A 123 28.60 28.10 3.68
C GLY A 123 28.87 26.61 3.37
N GLN A 124 29.45 26.37 2.20
CA GLN A 124 29.72 25.04 1.66
C GLN A 124 30.62 24.20 2.58
N LEU A 125 30.20 22.96 2.90
CA LEU A 125 31.03 22.00 3.62
C LEU A 125 32.07 21.34 2.70
N ALA A 126 33.26 21.09 3.23
CA ALA A 126 34.32 20.35 2.55
C ALA A 126 34.15 18.84 2.79
N CYS A 127 33.18 18.22 2.11
CA CYS A 127 32.94 16.77 2.15
C CYS A 127 32.65 16.19 0.76
N SER A 128 32.83 14.87 0.61
CA SER A 128 32.43 14.14 -0.59
C SER A 128 30.93 13.81 -0.53
N PRO A 129 30.17 13.92 -1.63
CA PRO A 129 28.74 13.67 -1.60
C PRO A 129 28.35 12.31 -1.01
N GLY A 130 27.32 12.30 -0.18
CA GLY A 130 26.78 11.09 0.42
C GLY A 130 26.46 11.21 1.92
N PRO A 131 26.13 10.07 2.57
CA PRO A 131 25.72 10.03 3.98
C PRO A 131 26.72 10.68 4.95
N GLY A 132 28.02 10.55 4.68
CA GLY A 132 29.06 11.20 5.48
C GLY A 132 29.00 12.73 5.42
N CYS A 133 28.67 13.31 4.26
CA CYS A 133 28.51 14.76 4.12
C CYS A 133 27.27 15.26 4.86
N THR A 134 26.19 14.46 4.86
CA THR A 134 25.01 14.71 5.68
C THR A 134 25.34 14.64 7.17
N TYR A 135 26.12 13.65 7.62
CA TYR A 135 26.57 13.55 9.00
C TYR A 135 27.33 14.81 9.45
N GLU A 136 28.30 15.27 8.65
CA GLU A 136 29.03 16.53 8.91
C GLU A 136 28.09 17.74 8.95
N ARG A 137 27.05 17.78 8.11
CA ARG A 137 26.03 18.83 8.16
C ARG A 137 25.28 18.83 9.49
N TYR A 138 24.92 17.66 10.03
CA TYR A 138 24.26 17.58 11.33
C TYR A 138 25.18 18.04 12.47
N LEU A 139 26.46 17.65 12.46
CA LEU A 139 27.44 18.12 13.43
C LEU A 139 27.61 19.64 13.37
N ALA A 140 27.75 20.19 12.17
CA ALA A 140 27.89 21.62 11.96
C ALA A 140 26.60 22.43 12.19
N ALA A 141 25.46 21.75 12.36
CA ALA A 141 24.20 22.31 12.85
C ALA A 141 24.03 22.17 14.38
N GLY A 142 25.04 21.64 15.09
CA GLY A 142 25.03 21.46 16.54
C GLY A 142 24.24 20.23 17.01
N ARG A 143 23.88 19.30 16.11
CA ARG A 143 23.04 18.12 16.41
C ARG A 143 23.82 16.90 16.89
N GLY A 144 25.10 17.07 17.20
CA GLY A 144 26.00 16.01 17.68
C GLY A 144 25.53 15.31 18.97
N PRO A 145 25.04 16.04 19.99
CA PRO A 145 24.51 15.42 21.20
C PRO A 145 23.32 14.50 20.94
N GLU A 146 22.38 14.89 20.07
CA GLU A 146 21.22 14.08 19.70
C GLU A 146 21.62 12.83 18.92
N LEU A 147 22.60 12.94 18.02
CA LEU A 147 23.16 11.80 17.30
C LEU A 147 23.84 10.82 18.26
N THR A 148 24.66 11.33 19.17
CA THR A 148 25.35 10.51 20.18
C THR A 148 24.35 9.80 21.10
N ALA A 149 23.27 10.49 21.52
CA ALA A 149 22.19 9.91 22.30
C ALA A 149 21.47 8.77 21.54
N SER A 150 21.48 8.82 20.22
CA SER A 150 20.92 7.78 19.34
C SER A 150 21.93 6.68 18.98
N GLY A 151 23.14 6.70 19.57
CA GLY A 151 24.20 5.73 19.31
C GLY A 151 24.99 5.98 18.02
N VAL A 152 24.86 7.18 17.42
CA VAL A 152 25.60 7.58 16.22
C VAL A 152 26.85 8.35 16.62
N SER A 153 28.02 7.82 16.27
CA SER A 153 29.34 8.40 16.60
C SER A 153 30.21 8.72 15.39
N ASP A 154 29.83 8.23 14.21
CA ASP A 154 30.58 8.37 12.97
C ASP A 154 29.65 8.28 11.74
N ALA A 155 30.22 8.51 10.55
CA ALA A 155 29.46 8.48 9.30
C ALA A 155 28.82 7.12 9.00
N ALA A 156 29.47 6.00 9.38
CA ALA A 156 28.96 4.66 9.09
C ALA A 156 27.77 4.30 10.00
N SER A 157 27.88 4.61 11.29
CA SER A 157 26.76 4.50 12.24
C SER A 157 25.61 5.42 11.87
N PHE A 158 25.89 6.64 11.38
CA PHE A 158 24.85 7.55 10.87
C PHE A 158 24.09 6.95 9.68
N GLU A 159 24.80 6.42 8.68
CA GLU A 159 24.17 5.78 7.52
C GLU A 159 23.27 4.61 7.95
N SER A 160 23.76 3.74 8.83
CA SER A 160 22.97 2.60 9.35
C SER A 160 21.73 3.05 10.13
N PHE A 161 21.86 4.10 10.94
CA PHE A 161 20.76 4.68 11.72
C PHE A 161 19.68 5.24 10.80
N VAL A 162 20.07 6.05 9.81
CA VAL A 162 19.13 6.69 8.89
C VAL A 162 18.44 5.67 7.98
N LEU A 163 19.15 4.64 7.53
CA LEU A 163 18.55 3.51 6.82
C LEU A 163 17.50 2.80 7.69
N GLY A 164 17.82 2.53 8.95
CA GLY A 164 16.88 1.95 9.92
C GLY A 164 15.62 2.79 10.09
N GLU A 165 15.77 4.09 10.33
CA GLU A 165 14.65 5.03 10.47
C GLU A 165 13.77 5.11 9.23
N HIS A 166 14.36 5.10 8.03
CA HIS A 166 13.60 5.16 6.79
C HIS A 166 12.87 3.85 6.49
N LEU A 167 13.48 2.71 6.79
CA LEU A 167 12.80 1.41 6.71
C LEU A 167 11.64 1.33 7.71
N ALA A 168 11.84 1.78 8.95
CA ALA A 168 10.79 1.82 9.97
C ALA A 168 9.62 2.75 9.55
N GLY A 169 9.94 3.91 8.97
CA GLY A 169 8.95 4.82 8.38
C GLY A 169 8.19 4.16 7.23
N GLY A 170 8.88 3.49 6.30
CA GLY A 170 8.26 2.74 5.21
C GLY A 170 7.33 1.62 5.71
N LEU A 171 7.76 0.85 6.71
CA LEU A 171 6.93 -0.18 7.34
C LEU A 171 5.68 0.42 8.01
N THR A 172 5.82 1.59 8.63
CA THR A 172 4.69 2.33 9.20
C THR A 172 3.68 2.72 8.13
N LEU A 173 4.13 3.18 6.95
CA LEU A 173 3.24 3.50 5.82
C LEU A 173 2.50 2.26 5.29
N ILE A 174 3.20 1.13 5.18
CA ILE A 174 2.59 -0.15 4.81
C ILE A 174 1.52 -0.54 5.82
N ALA A 175 1.83 -0.46 7.12
CA ALA A 175 0.92 -0.82 8.19
C ALA A 175 -0.33 0.09 8.20
N LEU A 176 -0.14 1.41 8.07
CA LEU A 176 -1.24 2.39 8.04
C LEU A 176 -2.13 2.18 6.81
N SER A 177 -1.56 2.05 5.62
CA SER A 177 -2.34 1.85 4.39
C SER A 177 -3.09 0.53 4.40
N THR A 178 -2.44 -0.55 4.81
CA THR A 178 -3.08 -1.88 4.93
C THR A 178 -4.16 -1.87 6.02
N GLY A 179 -3.89 -1.25 7.17
CA GLY A 179 -4.85 -1.11 8.27
C GLY A 179 -6.08 -0.31 7.85
N GLY A 180 -5.89 0.79 7.13
CA GLY A 180 -6.98 1.59 6.55
C GLY A 180 -7.84 0.75 5.60
N ALA A 181 -7.20 0.01 4.69
CA ALA A 181 -7.90 -0.82 3.73
C ALA A 181 -8.71 -1.94 4.41
N LEU A 182 -8.11 -2.62 5.39
CA LEU A 182 -8.77 -3.65 6.20
C LEU A 182 -9.94 -3.10 6.99
N MET A 183 -9.81 -1.90 7.57
CA MET A 183 -10.90 -1.22 8.26
C MET A 183 -12.08 -0.98 7.32
N ALA A 184 -11.86 -0.45 6.11
CA ALA A 184 -12.91 -0.26 5.12
C ALA A 184 -13.54 -1.60 4.66
N GLY A 185 -12.70 -2.62 4.41
CA GLY A 185 -13.14 -3.97 4.05
C GLY A 185 -13.98 -4.63 5.14
N GLY A 186 -13.56 -4.51 6.40
CA GLY A 186 -14.27 -5.02 7.58
C GLY A 186 -15.64 -4.36 7.77
N LEU A 187 -15.70 -3.02 7.67
CA LEU A 187 -16.95 -2.27 7.71
C LEU A 187 -17.91 -2.72 6.60
N ARG A 188 -17.42 -2.96 5.38
CA ARG A 188 -18.24 -3.48 4.28
C ARG A 188 -18.69 -4.93 4.52
N ALA A 189 -17.81 -5.78 5.02
CA ALA A 189 -18.09 -7.19 5.31
C ALA A 189 -19.13 -7.36 6.45
N GLY A 190 -19.21 -6.38 7.36
CA GLY A 190 -20.21 -6.33 8.44
C GLY A 190 -21.62 -5.95 7.96
N ARG A 191 -21.74 -5.21 6.85
CA ARG A 191 -23.03 -4.73 6.33
C ARG A 191 -23.80 -5.81 5.55
N THR A 192 -25.10 -5.61 5.45
CA THR A 192 -25.99 -6.36 4.55
C THR A 192 -25.80 -5.87 3.11
N PRO A 193 -25.75 -6.78 2.12
CA PRO A 193 -25.73 -6.38 0.72
C PRO A 193 -27.00 -5.61 0.34
N PRO A 194 -26.93 -4.60 -0.54
CA PRO A 194 -28.11 -3.92 -1.07
C PRO A 194 -29.01 -4.92 -1.83
N ALA A 195 -30.33 -4.74 -1.72
CA ALA A 195 -31.31 -5.53 -2.45
C ALA A 195 -31.06 -5.43 -3.97
N GLY A 196 -31.00 -6.57 -4.66
CA GLY A 196 -30.66 -6.67 -6.09
C GLY A 196 -29.36 -7.42 -6.38
N GLN A 197 -28.31 -7.25 -5.56
CA GLN A 197 -27.04 -7.98 -5.76
C GLN A 197 -27.07 -9.42 -5.25
N SER A 198 -28.04 -9.75 -4.38
CA SER A 198 -28.32 -11.12 -3.97
C SER A 198 -29.19 -11.88 -4.99
N ALA A 199 -30.01 -11.17 -5.78
CA ALA A 199 -30.95 -11.75 -6.75
C ALA A 199 -30.28 -12.14 -8.07
N ALA A 200 -29.34 -11.32 -8.56
CA ALA A 200 -28.55 -11.66 -9.76
C ALA A 200 -27.80 -13.00 -9.63
N ARG A 201 -27.44 -13.40 -8.40
CA ARG A 201 -26.77 -14.69 -8.14
C ARG A 201 -27.73 -15.88 -8.04
N SER A 202 -29.03 -15.67 -7.80
CA SER A 202 -30.02 -16.77 -7.83
C SER A 202 -30.45 -17.12 -9.25
N GLU A 203 -30.55 -16.13 -10.14
CA GLU A 203 -30.83 -16.36 -11.57
C GLU A 203 -29.67 -17.07 -12.27
N ASP A 204 -28.41 -16.70 -12.00
CA ASP A 204 -27.24 -17.41 -12.56
C ASP A 204 -27.08 -18.86 -12.03
N ARG A 205 -27.68 -19.19 -10.89
CA ARG A 205 -27.57 -20.54 -10.29
C ARG A 205 -28.60 -21.53 -10.84
N TYR A 206 -29.68 -21.03 -11.43
CA TYR A 206 -30.70 -21.81 -12.10
C TYR A 206 -31.13 -21.03 -13.35
N PRO A 207 -30.48 -21.23 -14.50
CA PRO A 207 -31.07 -20.74 -15.74
C PRO A 207 -32.46 -21.38 -15.83
N VAL A 208 -33.50 -20.55 -15.74
CA VAL A 208 -34.86 -20.98 -16.04
C VAL A 208 -34.81 -21.38 -17.51
N ARG A 209 -34.74 -22.68 -17.77
CA ARG A 209 -34.76 -23.21 -19.12
C ARG A 209 -36.11 -22.82 -19.70
N ASP A 210 -36.08 -22.05 -20.79
CA ASP A 210 -37.29 -21.61 -21.46
C ASP A 210 -38.12 -22.86 -21.84
N PRO A 211 -39.40 -22.98 -21.44
CA PRO A 211 -40.22 -24.15 -21.76
C PRO A 211 -40.46 -24.33 -23.27
N ALA A 212 -40.00 -23.39 -24.11
CA ALA A 212 -40.01 -23.49 -25.56
C ALA A 212 -38.89 -24.39 -26.15
N GLU A 213 -37.95 -24.88 -25.33
CA GLU A 213 -36.87 -25.80 -25.75
C GLU A 213 -37.03 -27.25 -25.25
N ALA A 214 -38.25 -27.68 -24.90
CA ALA A 214 -38.58 -29.05 -24.50
C ALA A 214 -39.42 -29.79 -25.54
#